data_AF-A0A0F9BPY3-F1
#
_entry.id   AF-A0A0F9BPY3-F1
#
_cell.length_a   1.000
_cell.length_b   1.000
_cell.length_c   1.000
_cell.angle_alpha   90.00
_cell.angle_beta   90.00
_cell.angle_gamma   90.00
#
_symmetry.space_group_name_H-M   'P 1'
#
loop_
_entity.id
_entity.type
_entity.pdbx_description
1 polymer ?
#
loop_
_entity_poly.entity_id
_entity_poly.type
_entity_poly.pdbx_seq_one_letter_code
_entity_poly.pdbx_strand_id
1 'polypeptide(L)'
;MLSVVEKPIVGGRAMSAEEFVDQLQQDCLEHPAMKHSYLKKFENREVNKDQVKVFAEQYYCFSRHFSRYLAALVAITPDEASRAPLIKNLHEEYGGRQ
;
A
#
# COMPACT_ATOMS: atom_id res chain seq x y z
N MET A 1 23.38 11.22 1.86
CA MET A 1 23.71 10.04 1.04
C MET A 1 23.02 8.86 1.72
N LEU A 2 21.79 8.54 1.33
CA LEU A 2 21.09 7.36 1.85
C LEU A 2 21.72 6.15 1.14
N SER A 3 22.40 5.28 1.90
CA SER A 3 23.05 4.11 1.33
C SER A 3 22.02 3.18 0.72
N VAL A 4 22.37 2.64 -0.44
CA VAL A 4 21.64 1.61 -1.16
C VAL A 4 21.24 0.49 -0.19
N VAL A 5 19.95 0.18 -0.23
CA VAL A 5 19.23 -0.87 0.52
C VAL A 5 20.11 -2.11 0.69
N GLU A 6 20.43 -2.46 1.94
CA GLU A 6 20.97 -3.77 2.26
C GLU A 6 19.99 -4.81 1.71
N LYS A 7 20.48 -5.75 0.89
CA LYS A 7 19.64 -6.83 0.36
C LYS A 7 18.90 -7.50 1.53
N PRO A 8 17.59 -7.77 1.42
CA PRO A 8 16.89 -8.49 2.46
C PRO A 8 17.62 -9.82 2.73
N ILE A 9 18.09 -9.99 3.96
CA ILE A 9 18.81 -11.20 4.39
C ILE A 9 17.83 -12.07 5.16
N VAL A 10 17.51 -13.25 4.62
CA VAL A 10 16.83 -14.31 5.37
C VAL A 10 17.88 -15.37 5.70
N GLY A 11 18.16 -15.57 6.99
CA GLY A 11 19.06 -16.63 7.45
C GLY A 11 20.53 -16.53 6.97
N GLY A 12 21.02 -15.33 6.63
CA GLY A 12 22.41 -15.12 6.21
C GLY A 12 22.71 -15.30 4.71
N ARG A 13 21.69 -15.58 3.88
CA ARG A 13 21.82 -15.66 2.41
C ARG A 13 21.16 -14.45 1.74
N ALA A 14 21.78 -13.98 0.65
CA ALA A 14 21.20 -12.98 -0.23
C ALA A 14 19.98 -13.55 -0.96
N MET A 15 18.84 -12.89 -0.81
CA MET A 15 17.57 -13.22 -1.45
C MET A 15 17.56 -12.79 -2.94
N SER A 16 16.94 -13.59 -3.81
CA SER A 16 16.63 -13.18 -5.18
C SER A 16 15.46 -12.18 -5.22
N ALA A 17 15.26 -11.50 -6.35
CA ALA A 17 14.13 -10.58 -6.49
C ALA A 17 12.79 -11.32 -6.45
N GLU A 18 12.74 -12.50 -7.05
CA GLU A 18 11.58 -13.39 -7.06
C GLU A 18 11.27 -13.89 -5.64
N GLU A 19 12.29 -14.41 -4.95
CA GLU A 19 12.16 -14.84 -3.55
C GLU A 19 11.62 -13.69 -2.68
N PHE A 20 12.11 -12.46 -2.87
CA PHE A 20 11.65 -11.29 -2.14
C PHE A 20 10.17 -10.96 -2.40
N VAL A 21 9.75 -10.97 -3.66
CA VAL A 21 8.37 -10.68 -4.04
C VAL A 21 7.43 -11.77 -3.50
N ASP A 22 7.82 -13.04 -3.57
CA ASP A 22 7.04 -14.16 -3.03
C ASP A 22 6.85 -14.02 -1.52
N GLN A 23 7.91 -13.66 -0.78
CA GLN A 23 7.81 -13.43 0.66
C GLN A 23 6.94 -12.21 0.98
N LEU A 24 7.11 -11.10 0.26
CA LEU A 24 6.28 -9.90 0.44
C LEU A 24 4.80 -10.20 0.20
N GLN A 25 4.50 -11.02 -0.81
CA GLN A 25 3.14 -11.48 -1.08
C GLN A 25 2.61 -12.31 0.09
N GLN A 26 3.41 -13.24 0.62
CA GLN A 26 3.03 -14.05 1.77
C GLN A 26 2.76 -13.18 3.01
N ASP A 27 3.63 -12.20 3.28
CA ASP A 27 3.46 -11.25 4.39
C ASP A 27 2.14 -10.46 4.25
N CYS A 28 1.82 -10.02 3.03
CA CYS A 28 0.55 -9.34 2.74
C CYS A 28 -0.66 -10.24 3.01
N LEU A 29 -0.61 -11.51 2.60
CA LEU A 29 -1.71 -12.47 2.79
C LEU A 29 -1.88 -12.85 4.26
N GLU A 30 -0.80 -12.92 5.01
CA GLU A 30 -0.82 -13.25 6.44
C GLU A 30 -1.19 -12.07 7.34
N HIS A 31 -1.10 -10.84 6.80
CA HIS A 31 -1.34 -9.61 7.53
C HIS A 31 -2.69 -9.64 8.28
N PRO A 32 -2.74 -9.22 9.57
CA PRO A 32 -3.95 -9.30 10.39
C PRO A 32 -5.20 -8.64 9.77
N ALA A 33 -5.02 -7.60 8.94
CA ALA A 33 -6.11 -6.97 8.21
C ALA A 33 -6.88 -7.97 7.31
N MET A 34 -6.19 -8.94 6.72
CA MET A 34 -6.81 -9.97 5.86
C MET A 34 -7.71 -10.94 6.63
N LYS A 35 -7.51 -11.03 7.95
CA LYS A 35 -8.28 -11.89 8.88
C LYS A 35 -9.20 -11.06 9.78
N HIS A 36 -9.33 -9.75 9.54
CA HIS A 36 -10.07 -8.84 10.41
C HIS A 36 -11.57 -9.14 10.35
N SER A 37 -12.16 -9.48 11.50
CA SER A 37 -13.57 -9.94 11.61
C SER A 37 -14.56 -8.94 11.01
N TYR A 38 -14.32 -7.64 11.16
CA TYR A 38 -15.15 -6.60 10.55
C TYR A 38 -15.07 -6.57 9.03
N LEU A 39 -13.88 -6.76 8.45
CA LEU A 39 -13.69 -6.73 7.00
C LEU A 39 -14.22 -8.01 6.35
N LYS A 40 -14.14 -9.16 7.04
CA LYS A 40 -14.77 -10.41 6.60
C LYS A 40 -16.28 -10.31 6.42
N LYS A 41 -16.96 -9.43 7.16
CA LYS A 41 -18.39 -9.16 6.93
C LYS A 41 -18.66 -8.55 5.56
N PHE A 42 -17.75 -7.74 5.01
CA PHE A 42 -17.89 -7.18 3.67
C PHE A 42 -17.81 -8.28 2.62
N GLU A 43 -16.83 -9.18 2.74
CA GLU A 43 -16.67 -10.34 1.87
C GLU A 43 -17.91 -11.25 1.90
N ASN A 44 -18.44 -11.52 3.09
CA ASN A 44 -19.62 -12.37 3.29
C ASN A 44 -20.96 -11.68 2.99
N ARG A 45 -20.95 -10.38 2.63
CA ARG A 45 -22.17 -9.56 2.44
C ARG A 45 -23.07 -9.48 3.68
N GLU A 46 -22.46 -9.52 4.86
CA GLU A 46 -23.12 -9.47 6.18
C GLU A 46 -23.13 -8.05 6.77
N VAL A 47 -22.76 -7.03 5.99
CA VAL A 47 -22.74 -5.63 6.41
C VAL A 47 -24.07 -4.94 6.16
N ASN A 48 -24.53 -4.17 7.14
CA ASN A 48 -25.67 -3.26 6.98
C ASN A 48 -25.20 -1.83 6.67
N LYS A 49 -26.15 -0.95 6.35
CA LYS A 49 -25.88 0.45 5.99
C LYS A 49 -25.09 1.22 7.06
N ASP A 50 -25.41 1.02 8.32
CA ASP A 50 -24.75 1.74 9.42
C ASP A 50 -23.30 1.30 9.59
N GLN A 51 -23.02 0.01 9.42
CA GLN A 51 -21.65 -0.51 9.40
C GLN A 51 -20.85 0.01 8.19
N VAL A 52 -21.47 0.08 7.01
CA VAL A 52 -20.83 0.71 5.84
C VAL A 52 -20.50 2.18 6.13
N LYS A 53 -21.40 2.91 6.77
CA LYS A 53 -21.17 4.29 7.17
C LYS A 53 -19.98 4.43 8.12
N VAL A 54 -19.90 3.61 9.17
CA VAL A 54 -18.76 3.60 10.11
C VAL A 54 -17.46 3.34 9.37
N PHE A 55 -17.43 2.37 8.45
CA PHE A 55 -16.24 2.10 7.63
C PHE A 55 -15.84 3.34 6.82
N ALA A 56 -16.79 3.96 6.12
CA ALA A 56 -16.53 5.13 5.29
C ALA A 56 -16.00 6.32 6.10
N GLU A 57 -16.57 6.59 7.28
CA GLU A 57 -16.12 7.68 8.16
C GLU A 57 -14.68 7.46 8.64
N GLN A 58 -14.33 6.24 9.03
CA GLN A 58 -12.96 5.92 9.47
C GLN A 58 -11.97 5.94 8.31
N TYR A 59 -12.35 5.36 7.16
CA TYR A 59 -11.50 5.29 5.97
C TYR A 59 -11.29 6.67 5.33
N TYR A 60 -12.23 7.59 5.51
CA TYR A 60 -12.17 8.94 4.95
C TYR A 60 -10.89 9.70 5.35
N CYS A 61 -10.43 9.55 6.60
CA CYS A 61 -9.22 10.22 7.07
C CYS A 61 -7.99 9.80 6.24
N PHE A 62 -7.86 8.50 5.96
CA PHE A 62 -6.82 7.97 5.10
C PHE A 62 -6.97 8.49 3.66
N SER A 63 -8.16 8.31 3.06
CA SER A 63 -8.42 8.69 1.67
C SER A 63 -8.19 10.19 1.43
N ARG A 64 -8.63 11.07 2.33
CA ARG A 64 -8.45 12.52 2.25
C ARG A 64 -6.98 12.95 2.22
N HIS A 65 -6.09 12.15 2.81
CA HIS A 65 -4.68 12.49 2.95
C HIS A 65 -3.76 11.68 2.03
N PHE A 66 -4.30 10.70 1.30
CA PHE A 66 -3.52 9.79 0.47
C PHE A 66 -2.61 10.51 -0.54
N SER A 67 -3.12 11.53 -1.25
CA SER A 67 -2.33 12.31 -2.20
C SER A 67 -1.12 13.02 -1.56
N ARG A 68 -1.20 13.35 -0.26
CA ARG A 68 -0.07 13.96 0.46
C ARG A 68 1.04 12.95 0.73
N TYR A 69 0.68 11.72 1.06
CA TYR A 69 1.65 10.64 1.21
C TYR A 69 2.35 10.33 -0.11
N LEU A 70 1.60 10.26 -1.22
CA LEU A 70 2.18 10.09 -2.55
C LEU A 70 3.11 11.25 -2.93
N ALA A 71 2.72 12.50 -2.67
CA ALA A 71 3.60 13.65 -2.92
C ALA A 71 4.90 13.59 -2.11
N ALA A 72 4.83 13.16 -0.84
CA ALA A 72 6.01 12.94 -0.02
C ALA A 72 6.91 11.84 -0.59
N LEU A 73 6.34 10.72 -1.05
CA LEU A 73 7.09 9.64 -1.71
C LEU A 73 7.77 10.14 -2.98
N VAL A 74 7.07 10.86 -3.85
CA VAL A 74 7.65 11.48 -5.06
C VAL A 74 8.87 12.33 -4.73
N ALA A 75 8.80 13.13 -3.66
CA ALA A 75 9.87 14.03 -3.26
C ALA A 75 11.12 13.31 -2.72
N ILE A 76 10.97 12.14 -2.10
CA ILE A 76 12.08 11.39 -1.48
C ILE A 76 12.62 10.25 -2.35
N THR A 77 11.85 9.77 -3.33
CA THR A 77 12.31 8.72 -4.25
C THR A 77 13.48 9.23 -5.08
N PRO A 78 14.68 8.61 -5.00
CA PRO A 78 15.90 9.20 -5.56
C PRO A 78 16.02 9.04 -7.07
N ASP A 79 15.53 7.94 -7.63
CA ASP A 79 15.65 7.62 -9.05
C ASP A 79 14.39 7.98 -9.84
N GLU A 80 14.58 8.46 -11.07
CA GLU A 80 13.49 8.94 -11.90
C GLU A 80 12.57 7.81 -12.39
N ALA A 81 13.13 6.62 -12.61
CA ALA A 81 12.39 5.47 -13.12
C ALA A 81 11.34 4.99 -12.11
N SER A 82 11.68 4.91 -10.82
CA SER A 82 10.73 4.61 -9.74
C SER A 82 9.84 5.79 -9.38
N ARG A 83 10.27 7.04 -9.61
CA ARG A 83 9.46 8.24 -9.35
C ARG A 83 8.31 8.41 -10.36
N ALA A 84 8.54 8.10 -11.63
CA ALA A 84 7.56 8.25 -12.71
C ALA A 84 6.18 7.60 -12.42
N PRO A 85 6.08 6.32 -11.99
CA PRO A 85 4.79 5.73 -11.65
C PRO A 85 4.12 6.39 -10.44
N LEU A 86 4.88 6.94 -9.48
CA LEU A 86 4.34 7.67 -8.34
C LEU A 86 3.74 9.02 -8.76
N ILE A 87 4.39 9.73 -9.69
CA ILE A 87 3.88 10.97 -10.28
C ILE A 87 2.58 10.70 -11.03
N LYS A 88 2.55 9.63 -11.82
CA LYS A 88 1.34 9.21 -12.54
C LYS A 88 0.19 8.93 -11.58
N ASN A 89 0.45 8.15 -10.52
CA ASN A 89 -0.56 7.85 -9.50
C ASN A 89 -1.06 9.15 -8.84
N LEU A 90 -0.15 10.05 -8.46
CA LEU A 90 -0.53 11.35 -7.89
C LEU A 90 -1.42 12.18 -8.83
N HIS A 91 -1.14 12.16 -10.14
CA HIS A 91 -1.95 12.85 -11.13
C HIS A 91 -3.39 12.28 -11.21
N GLU A 92 -3.51 10.94 -11.19
CA GLU A 92 -4.80 10.24 -11.20
C GLU A 92 -5.61 10.54 -9.92
N GLU A 93 -4.95 10.59 -8.75
CA GLU A 93 -5.58 10.94 -7.47
C GLU A 93 -6.16 12.37 -7.43
N TYR A 94 -5.68 13.28 -8.28
CA TYR A 94 -6.26 14.62 -8.46
C TYR A 94 -7.28 14.71 -9.61
N GLY A 95 -7.73 13.58 -10.14
CA GLY A 95 -8.74 13.52 -11.19
C GLY A 95 -8.19 13.63 -12.62
N GLY A 96 -6.87 13.55 -12.77
CA GLY A 96 -6.23 13.36 -14.08
C GLY A 96 -6.72 12.08 -14.75
N ARG A 97 -6.92 12.11 -16.06
CA ARG A 97 -7.30 10.94 -16.86
C ARG A 97 -6.27 10.72 -17.94
N GLN A 98 -5.98 9.44 -18.22
CA GLN A 98 -5.16 9.00 -19.35
C GLN A 98 -5.92 9.08 -20.67
#